data_AF-A0A0F8W621-F1
#
_entry.id   AF-A0A0F8W621-F1
#
_cell.length_a   1.000
_cell.length_b   1.000
_cell.length_c   1.000
_cell.angle_alpha   90.00
_cell.angle_beta   90.00
_cell.angle_gamma   90.00
#
_symmetry.space_group_name_H-M   'P 1'
#
loop_
_entity.id
_entity.type
_entity.pdbx_description
1 polymer ?
#
loop_
_entity_poly.entity_id
_entity_poly.type
_entity_poly.pdbx_seq_one_letter_code
_entity_poly.pdbx_strand_id
1 'polypeptide(L)'
;MSPWVWFLAGWLFAWLPFAFVLALTWILDLRTEREDRYWRKQTEPIRDAWRQEILDTRCDGHHVSLTNAGISGDSTADMLGRIERDVLPQNPSLVLITAGGNDIKQFPADVYRRNLARLVDMIADRGAVSVLQTYYAAVTDEADEVYRGFPAYMQACADLAAESDVPCIDQHAMFHPWYLAEPDEYREIMRDALHLNPLGNAVMGTLCVRHFGLPDPELPAVLAEAVPAVLDRMARYA
;
A
#
# COMPACT_ATOMS: atom_id res chain seq x y z
N MET A 1 -24.74 -13.25 -3.07
CA MET A 1 -23.91 -12.03 -2.96
C MET A 1 -22.71 -12.39 -2.13
N SER A 2 -21.51 -12.15 -2.66
CA SER A 2 -20.31 -12.74 -2.07
C SER A 2 -19.78 -11.92 -0.88
N PRO A 3 -19.34 -12.56 0.22
CA PRO A 3 -18.71 -11.92 1.39
C PRO A 3 -17.48 -11.04 1.09
N TRP A 4 -16.92 -11.09 -0.12
CA TRP A 4 -15.82 -10.24 -0.61
C TRP A 4 -16.04 -8.75 -0.37
N VAL A 5 -17.28 -8.28 -0.52
CA VAL A 5 -17.65 -6.85 -0.58
C VAL A 5 -17.52 -6.14 0.76
N TRP A 6 -17.61 -6.85 1.89
CA TRP A 6 -17.63 -6.20 3.22
C TRP A 6 -16.23 -5.89 3.79
N PHE A 7 -15.14 -6.46 3.23
CA PHE A 7 -13.87 -6.58 3.94
C PHE A 7 -12.78 -5.55 3.61
N LEU A 8 -12.43 -5.33 2.34
CA LEU A 8 -11.49 -4.24 1.98
C LEU A 8 -12.16 -2.86 2.00
N ALA A 9 -13.48 -2.89 1.82
CA ALA A 9 -14.47 -1.85 1.95
C ALA A 9 -14.39 -0.98 3.21
N GLY A 10 -14.66 -1.58 4.36
CA GLY A 10 -14.74 -0.83 5.61
C GLY A 10 -13.40 -0.25 6.08
N TRP A 11 -12.26 -0.71 5.53
CA TRP A 11 -10.96 -0.52 6.15
C TRP A 11 -9.92 0.30 5.41
N LEU A 12 -10.09 0.54 4.11
CA LEU A 12 -9.50 1.74 3.50
C LEU A 12 -10.06 3.04 4.13
N PHE A 13 -11.11 2.90 4.95
CA PHE A 13 -11.94 3.99 5.41
C PHE A 13 -11.98 4.25 6.91
N ALA A 14 -11.74 3.24 7.76
CA ALA A 14 -11.93 3.42 9.19
C ALA A 14 -10.92 4.39 9.83
N TRP A 15 -9.74 4.63 9.24
CA TRP A 15 -8.71 5.51 9.83
C TRP A 15 -7.83 6.23 8.81
N LEU A 16 -8.36 7.31 8.22
CA LEU A 16 -7.57 8.30 7.47
C LEU A 16 -7.87 9.78 7.80
N PRO A 17 -8.10 10.20 9.07
CA PRO A 17 -7.85 11.58 9.43
C PRO A 17 -6.37 11.85 9.76
N PHE A 18 -5.56 10.81 10.04
CA PHE A 18 -4.16 10.98 10.49
C PHE A 18 -3.25 9.79 10.12
N ALA A 19 -2.73 9.72 8.89
CA ALA A 19 -1.62 8.82 8.61
C ALA A 19 -0.73 9.40 7.50
N PHE A 20 0.36 10.03 7.96
CA PHE A 20 1.50 10.41 7.16
C PHE A 20 2.18 9.16 6.60
N VAL A 21 2.58 9.23 5.33
CA VAL A 21 3.39 8.27 4.54
C VAL A 21 3.68 6.96 5.26
N LEU A 22 2.76 5.99 5.17
CA LEU A 22 3.01 4.65 5.68
C LEU A 22 3.90 3.90 4.68
N ALA A 23 5.00 3.37 5.18
CA ALA A 23 5.65 2.21 4.61
C ALA A 23 4.67 1.02 4.71
N LEU A 24 3.69 0.93 3.82
CA LEU A 24 2.69 -0.13 3.90
C LEU A 24 3.38 -1.46 3.66
N THR A 25 3.23 -2.39 4.60
CA THR A 25 3.57 -3.81 4.47
C THR A 25 2.29 -4.53 4.85
N TRP A 26 1.55 -5.02 3.86
CA TRP A 26 0.30 -5.72 4.10
C TRP A 26 0.53 -7.22 4.08
N ILE A 27 0.35 -7.85 5.22
CA ILE A 27 0.46 -9.29 5.37
C ILE A 27 -0.90 -9.89 5.06
N LEU A 28 -1.03 -10.55 3.90
CA LEU A 28 -2.17 -11.42 3.61
C LEU A 28 -1.82 -12.82 4.07
N ASP A 29 -2.62 -13.42 4.94
CA ASP A 29 -2.43 -14.79 5.40
C ASP A 29 -3.62 -15.63 4.93
N LEU A 30 -3.40 -16.54 3.97
CA LEU A 30 -4.42 -17.43 3.46
C LEU A 30 -4.37 -18.76 4.22
N ARG A 31 -5.22 -18.93 5.24
CA ARG A 31 -5.24 -20.16 6.06
C ARG A 31 -6.58 -20.87 6.00
N THR A 32 -6.55 -22.20 6.10
CA THR A 32 -7.74 -23.01 6.35
C THR A 32 -8.18 -22.89 7.82
N GLU A 33 -9.46 -23.16 8.14
CA GLU A 33 -9.98 -23.07 9.52
C GLU A 33 -9.21 -23.92 10.55
N ARG A 34 -8.57 -25.00 10.10
CA ARG A 34 -7.79 -25.90 10.94
C ARG A 34 -6.43 -25.30 11.29
N GLU A 35 -5.82 -24.57 10.36
CA GLU A 35 -4.53 -23.89 10.54
C GLU A 35 -4.69 -22.63 11.40
N ASP A 36 -5.73 -21.81 11.17
CA ASP A 36 -6.00 -20.63 11.98
C ASP A 36 -6.16 -20.97 13.49
N ARG A 37 -6.91 -22.04 13.80
CA ARG A 37 -7.13 -22.51 15.18
C ARG A 37 -5.85 -23.03 15.86
N TYR A 38 -4.91 -23.57 15.08
CA TYR A 38 -3.63 -24.06 15.58
C TYR A 38 -2.70 -22.89 15.92
N TRP A 39 -2.64 -21.88 15.05
CA TRP A 39 -1.77 -20.71 15.21
C TRP A 39 -2.26 -19.72 16.26
N ARG A 40 -3.57 -19.50 16.41
CA ARG A 40 -4.14 -18.66 17.49
C ARG A 40 -3.70 -19.08 18.89
N LYS A 41 -3.48 -20.38 19.11
CA LYS A 41 -2.96 -20.90 20.39
C LYS A 41 -1.49 -20.57 20.64
N GLN A 42 -0.72 -20.24 19.60
CA GLN A 42 0.70 -19.93 19.69
C GLN A 42 1.00 -18.43 19.77
N THR A 43 0.08 -17.57 19.31
CA THR A 43 0.29 -16.12 19.19
C THR A 43 -0.36 -15.28 20.31
N GLU A 44 -1.10 -15.89 21.25
CA GLU A 44 -1.70 -15.20 22.41
C GLU A 44 -0.72 -14.30 23.20
N PRO A 45 0.55 -14.69 23.47
CA PRO A 45 1.50 -13.83 24.18
C PRO A 45 2.00 -12.62 23.38
N ILE A 46 1.79 -12.58 22.06
CA ILE A 46 2.34 -11.56 21.14
C ILE A 46 1.39 -10.36 20.99
N ARG A 47 0.08 -10.54 21.27
CA ARG A 47 -0.96 -9.50 21.06
C ARG A 47 -0.84 -8.29 22.01
N ASP A 48 -0.18 -8.42 23.15
CA ASP A 48 -0.28 -7.41 24.22
C ASP A 48 0.73 -6.24 24.11
N ALA A 49 1.53 -6.14 23.03
CA ALA A 49 2.62 -5.15 22.99
C ALA A 49 2.65 -4.15 21.81
N TRP A 50 1.83 -4.24 20.75
CA TRP A 50 2.03 -3.33 19.59
C TRP A 50 0.74 -2.89 18.88
N ARG A 51 0.80 -1.68 18.31
CA ARG A 51 -0.16 -1.07 17.36
C ARG A 51 -0.23 -1.89 16.05
N GLN A 52 -0.70 -3.12 16.12
CA GLN A 52 -1.01 -3.96 14.97
C GLN A 52 -2.53 -4.15 14.96
N GLU A 53 -3.18 -3.54 13.98
CA GLU A 53 -4.60 -3.80 13.73
C GLU A 53 -4.68 -5.02 12.82
N ILE A 54 -5.07 -6.16 13.42
CA ILE A 54 -5.30 -7.42 12.73
C ILE A 54 -6.77 -7.49 12.36
N LEU A 55 -7.06 -7.63 11.07
CA LEU A 55 -8.42 -7.78 10.57
C LEU A 55 -8.63 -9.16 10.03
N ASP A 56 -9.50 -9.91 10.70
CA ASP A 56 -9.83 -11.29 10.39
C ASP A 56 -11.14 -11.37 9.60
N THR A 57 -11.13 -11.96 8.41
CA THR A 57 -12.34 -12.24 7.63
C THR A 57 -12.35 -13.61 6.97
N ARG A 58 -13.43 -13.90 6.26
CA ARG A 58 -13.59 -15.07 5.40
C ARG A 58 -13.78 -14.67 3.93
N CYS A 59 -13.10 -15.37 3.05
CA CYS A 59 -13.05 -15.15 1.62
C CYS A 59 -13.06 -16.53 0.93
N ASP A 60 -14.13 -16.86 0.19
CA ASP A 60 -14.30 -18.18 -0.47
C ASP A 60 -13.96 -19.41 0.40
N GLY A 61 -14.21 -19.33 1.71
CA GLY A 61 -13.91 -20.39 2.68
C GLY A 61 -12.51 -20.34 3.31
N HIS A 62 -11.67 -19.40 2.90
CA HIS A 62 -10.36 -19.10 3.48
C HIS A 62 -10.47 -17.99 4.53
N HIS A 63 -9.73 -18.14 5.63
CA HIS A 63 -9.53 -17.03 6.56
C HIS A 63 -8.48 -16.10 5.97
N VAL A 64 -8.78 -14.81 5.92
CA VAL A 64 -7.85 -13.76 5.47
C VAL A 64 -7.62 -12.83 6.63
N SER A 65 -6.38 -12.71 7.08
CA SER A 65 -5.97 -11.64 7.99
C SER A 65 -5.21 -10.56 7.23
N LEU A 66 -5.41 -9.31 7.63
CA LEU A 66 -4.66 -8.15 7.15
C LEU A 66 -4.01 -7.45 8.35
N THR A 67 -2.69 -7.29 8.30
CA THR A 67 -1.94 -6.53 9.30
C THR A 67 -1.23 -5.36 8.65
N ASN A 68 -1.45 -4.15 9.18
CA ASN A 68 -0.67 -2.98 8.82
C ASN A 68 0.61 -2.91 9.68
N ALA A 69 1.77 -3.07 9.05
CA ALA A 69 3.07 -2.90 9.70
C ALA A 69 3.78 -1.59 9.28
N GLY A 70 3.07 -0.60 8.76
CA GLY A 70 3.66 0.68 8.34
C GLY A 70 3.89 1.65 9.49
N ILE A 71 5.01 2.38 9.42
CA ILE A 71 5.34 3.47 10.33
C ILE A 71 5.57 4.73 9.50
N SER A 72 4.91 5.81 9.90
CA SER A 72 5.05 7.12 9.28
C SER A 72 6.50 7.59 9.35
N GLY A 73 7.05 8.01 8.22
CA GLY A 73 8.41 8.59 8.16
C GLY A 73 9.51 7.57 7.87
N ASP A 74 9.19 6.28 7.83
CA ASP A 74 10.14 5.23 7.47
C ASP A 74 10.66 5.41 6.04
N SER A 75 11.94 5.13 5.86
CA SER A 75 12.58 4.80 4.60
C SER A 75 12.64 3.27 4.40
N THR A 76 13.04 2.82 3.21
CA THR A 76 13.34 1.40 2.96
C THR A 76 14.46 0.85 3.83
N ALA A 77 15.40 1.70 4.29
CA ALA A 77 16.43 1.29 5.23
C ALA A 77 15.85 1.00 6.63
N ASP A 78 14.89 1.81 7.09
CA ASP A 78 14.18 1.59 8.35
C ASP A 78 13.32 0.32 8.29
N MET A 79 12.64 0.10 7.16
CA MET A 79 11.89 -1.13 6.90
C MET A 79 12.79 -2.37 7.01
N LEU A 80 13.97 -2.35 6.37
CA LEU A 80 14.96 -3.43 6.48
C LEU A 80 15.39 -3.65 7.93
N GLY A 81 15.59 -2.58 8.69
CA GLY A 81 15.98 -2.64 10.10
C GLY A 81 14.95 -3.30 11.01
N ARG A 82 13.68 -3.41 10.59
CA ARG A 82 12.59 -3.94 11.42
C ARG A 82 11.78 -5.08 10.80
N ILE A 83 12.05 -5.49 9.57
CA ILE A 83 11.26 -6.53 8.87
C ILE A 83 11.22 -7.86 9.64
N GLU A 84 12.34 -8.26 10.26
CA GLU A 84 12.44 -9.47 11.10
C GLU A 84 11.65 -9.39 12.41
N ARG A 85 11.33 -8.16 12.87
CA ARG A 85 10.50 -7.93 14.06
C ARG A 85 9.03 -7.80 13.70
N ASP A 86 8.74 -7.03 12.65
CA ASP A 86 7.39 -6.53 12.38
C ASP A 86 6.64 -7.34 11.33
N VAL A 87 7.34 -8.05 10.43
CA VAL A 87 6.71 -8.66 9.25
C VAL A 87 6.88 -10.17 9.25
N LEU A 88 8.13 -10.65 9.19
CA LEU A 88 8.40 -12.07 8.98
C LEU A 88 7.85 -12.99 10.08
N PRO A 89 7.82 -12.61 11.38
CA PRO A 89 7.25 -13.45 12.43
C PRO A 89 5.74 -13.69 12.28
N GLN A 90 5.03 -12.88 11.50
CA GLN A 90 3.61 -13.07 11.25
C GLN A 90 3.34 -14.19 10.22
N ASN A 91 4.38 -14.70 9.56
CA ASN A 91 4.31 -15.70 8.51
C ASN A 91 3.32 -15.32 7.39
N PRO A 92 3.55 -14.18 6.69
CA PRO A 92 2.70 -13.73 5.59
C PRO A 92 2.63 -14.74 4.44
N SER A 93 1.49 -14.77 3.75
CA SER A 93 1.39 -15.33 2.39
C SER A 93 1.70 -14.28 1.32
N LEU A 94 1.37 -13.01 1.56
CA LEU A 94 1.67 -11.87 0.68
C LEU A 94 2.11 -10.67 1.50
N VAL A 95 2.98 -9.84 0.94
CA VAL A 95 3.46 -8.56 1.49
C VAL A 95 3.36 -7.46 0.44
N LEU A 96 2.38 -6.55 0.55
CA LEU A 96 2.31 -5.36 -0.29
C LEU A 96 3.19 -4.24 0.29
N ILE A 97 4.20 -3.80 -0.46
CA ILE A 97 5.22 -2.81 -0.07
C ILE A 97 4.96 -1.48 -0.76
N THR A 98 4.87 -0.38 -0.01
CA THR A 98 4.85 0.98 -0.56
C THR A 98 5.89 1.84 0.14
N ALA A 99 6.88 2.36 -0.60
CA ALA A 99 7.98 3.17 -0.06
C ALA A 99 8.57 4.11 -1.12
N GLY A 100 9.43 5.04 -0.72
CA GLY A 100 10.11 5.99 -1.63
C GLY A 100 9.98 7.46 -1.24
N GLY A 101 8.88 7.84 -0.59
CA GLY A 101 8.60 9.24 -0.23
C GLY A 101 9.56 9.84 0.80
N ASN A 102 10.09 9.04 1.72
CA ASN A 102 11.13 9.47 2.67
C ASN A 102 12.54 9.12 2.16
N ASP A 103 12.67 8.06 1.36
CA ASP A 103 13.93 7.62 0.78
C ASP A 103 14.58 8.72 -0.04
N ILE A 104 13.80 9.46 -0.83
CA ILE A 104 14.28 10.56 -1.66
C ILE A 104 15.02 11.66 -0.87
N LYS A 105 14.68 11.82 0.41
CA LYS A 105 15.34 12.77 1.32
C LYS A 105 16.63 12.22 1.94
N GLN A 106 16.80 10.91 1.94
CA GLN A 106 17.85 10.23 2.71
C GLN A 106 18.91 9.57 1.83
N PHE A 107 18.51 9.01 0.69
CA PHE A 107 19.37 8.18 -0.14
C PHE A 107 19.07 8.38 -1.62
N PRO A 108 20.07 8.22 -2.51
CA PRO A 108 19.85 8.15 -3.95
C PRO A 108 18.96 6.96 -4.38
N ALA A 109 18.34 7.06 -5.56
CA ALA A 109 17.40 6.06 -6.09
C ALA A 109 18.00 4.65 -6.22
N ASP A 110 19.31 4.50 -6.45
CA ASP A 110 19.96 3.20 -6.52
C ASP A 110 20.04 2.51 -5.14
N VAL A 111 20.19 3.28 -4.06
CA VAL A 111 20.14 2.74 -2.68
C VAL A 111 18.72 2.31 -2.35
N TYR A 112 17.72 3.14 -2.65
CA TYR A 112 16.31 2.80 -2.51
C TYR A 112 15.96 1.48 -3.25
N ARG A 113 16.36 1.36 -4.51
CA ARG A 113 16.12 0.15 -5.32
C ARG A 113 16.80 -1.08 -4.71
N ARG A 114 18.06 -0.97 -4.27
CA ARG A 114 18.75 -2.08 -3.59
C ARG A 114 18.06 -2.50 -2.30
N ASN A 115 17.56 -1.55 -1.52
CA ASN A 115 16.84 -1.85 -0.30
C ASN A 115 15.52 -2.56 -0.57
N LEU A 116 14.75 -2.10 -1.57
CA LEU A 116 13.54 -2.80 -2.00
C LEU A 116 13.83 -4.22 -2.46
N ALA A 117 14.87 -4.41 -3.29
CA ALA A 117 15.28 -5.75 -3.74
C ALA A 117 15.58 -6.66 -2.54
N ARG A 118 16.28 -6.14 -1.54
CA ARG A 118 16.58 -6.89 -0.31
C ARG A 118 15.32 -7.23 0.50
N LEU A 119 14.35 -6.32 0.59
CA LEU A 119 13.06 -6.60 1.23
C LEU A 119 12.33 -7.74 0.50
N VAL A 120 12.28 -7.69 -0.84
CA VAL A 120 11.67 -8.74 -1.68
C VAL A 120 12.36 -10.08 -1.43
N ASP A 121 13.69 -10.15 -1.46
CA ASP A 121 14.44 -11.37 -1.19
C ASP A 121 14.10 -11.95 0.20
N MET A 122 14.09 -11.12 1.24
CA MET A 122 13.79 -11.56 2.61
C MET A 122 12.36 -12.08 2.78
N ILE A 123 11.41 -11.55 2.02
CA ILE A 123 10.01 -12.00 2.02
C ILE A 123 9.90 -13.33 1.26
N ALA A 124 10.56 -13.44 0.11
CA ALA A 124 10.61 -14.66 -0.69
C ALA A 124 11.29 -15.82 0.07
N ASP A 125 12.35 -15.55 0.84
CA ASP A 125 13.02 -16.53 1.71
C ASP A 125 12.08 -17.13 2.77
N ARG A 126 10.96 -16.47 3.07
CA ARG A 126 9.89 -16.97 3.97
C ARG A 126 8.71 -17.60 3.22
N GLY A 127 8.79 -17.73 1.90
CA GLY A 127 7.74 -18.31 1.06
C GLY A 127 6.54 -17.38 0.82
N ALA A 128 6.68 -16.08 1.10
CA ALA A 128 5.64 -15.09 0.88
C ALA A 128 5.82 -14.37 -0.47
N VAL A 129 4.72 -13.91 -1.06
CA VAL A 129 4.72 -13.13 -2.30
C VAL A 129 4.87 -11.65 -1.99
N SER A 130 5.88 -10.96 -2.54
CA SER A 130 5.92 -9.50 -2.50
C SER A 130 5.02 -8.92 -3.59
N VAL A 131 4.30 -7.84 -3.27
CA VAL A 131 3.66 -6.96 -4.25
C VAL A 131 4.26 -5.59 -4.06
N LEU A 132 4.89 -5.03 -5.08
CA LEU A 132 5.40 -3.66 -5.00
C LEU A 132 4.28 -2.69 -5.39
N GLN A 133 4.17 -1.58 -4.68
CA GLN A 133 3.25 -0.51 -5.03
C GLN A 133 4.01 0.81 -5.01
N THR A 134 3.93 1.53 -6.11
CA THR A 134 4.45 2.90 -6.18
C THR A 134 3.51 3.81 -5.39
N TYR A 135 4.00 4.99 -4.99
CA TYR A 135 3.09 6.08 -4.64
C TYR A 135 2.37 6.61 -5.88
N TYR A 136 1.29 7.34 -5.63
CA TYR A 136 0.69 8.30 -6.56
C TYR A 136 1.66 9.44 -6.91
N ALA A 137 1.27 10.36 -7.79
CA ALA A 137 2.10 11.51 -8.15
C ALA A 137 2.18 12.55 -7.01
N ALA A 138 3.38 12.97 -6.65
CA ALA A 138 3.61 14.13 -5.80
C ALA A 138 3.37 15.44 -6.59
N VAL A 139 2.86 16.47 -5.93
CA VAL A 139 2.71 17.83 -6.51
C VAL A 139 4.06 18.54 -6.41
N THR A 140 4.97 18.18 -7.32
CA THR A 140 6.41 18.51 -7.23
C THR A 140 6.72 20.02 -7.32
N ASP A 141 5.80 20.83 -7.82
CA ASP A 141 5.90 22.28 -7.90
C ASP A 141 5.62 22.99 -6.57
N GLU A 142 4.97 22.31 -5.61
CA GLU A 142 4.72 22.80 -4.25
C GLU A 142 5.56 22.09 -3.17
N ALA A 143 6.24 21.02 -3.55
CA ALA A 143 7.10 20.25 -2.66
C ALA A 143 8.52 20.82 -2.57
N ASP A 144 9.29 20.34 -1.59
CA ASP A 144 10.73 20.59 -1.53
C ASP A 144 11.41 20.18 -2.85
N GLU A 145 12.43 20.90 -3.29
CA GLU A 145 13.12 20.69 -4.59
C GLU A 145 13.59 19.25 -4.82
N VAL A 146 13.93 18.54 -3.73
CA VAL A 146 14.33 17.13 -3.76
C VAL A 146 13.26 16.23 -4.41
N TYR A 147 11.98 16.58 -4.28
CA TYR A 147 10.86 15.81 -4.84
C TYR A 147 10.71 15.95 -6.36
N ARG A 148 11.46 16.83 -7.03
CA ARG A 148 11.55 16.77 -8.49
C ARG A 148 12.11 15.43 -8.99
N GLY A 149 12.88 14.73 -8.15
CA GLY A 149 13.37 13.38 -8.43
C GLY A 149 12.35 12.27 -8.20
N PHE A 150 11.15 12.58 -7.66
CA PHE A 150 10.17 11.58 -7.23
C PHE A 150 9.79 10.57 -8.33
N PRO A 151 9.56 10.97 -9.60
CA PRO A 151 9.28 10.01 -10.67
C PRO A 151 10.37 8.95 -10.86
N ALA A 152 11.65 9.28 -10.61
CA ALA A 152 12.75 8.33 -10.75
C ALA A 152 12.72 7.21 -9.69
N TYR A 153 12.24 7.51 -8.47
CA TYR A 153 12.06 6.49 -7.43
C TYR A 153 10.88 5.58 -7.77
N MET A 154 9.78 6.15 -8.27
CA MET A 154 8.62 5.36 -8.66
C MET A 154 8.95 4.44 -9.84
N GLN A 155 9.69 4.95 -10.84
CA GLN A 155 10.20 4.14 -11.94
C GLN A 155 11.12 3.02 -11.46
N ALA A 156 12.05 3.31 -10.54
CA ALA A 156 12.95 2.30 -9.99
C ALA A 156 12.19 1.17 -9.24
N CYS A 157 11.05 1.50 -8.61
CA CYS A 157 10.17 0.51 -7.98
C CYS A 157 9.47 -0.38 -9.03
N ALA A 158 8.90 0.23 -10.07
CA ALA A 158 8.23 -0.49 -11.16
C ALA A 158 9.20 -1.38 -11.95
N ASP A 159 10.38 -0.86 -12.28
CA ASP A 159 11.44 -1.61 -12.97
C ASP A 159 11.89 -2.81 -12.15
N LEU A 160 12.12 -2.62 -10.85
CA LEU A 160 12.46 -3.72 -9.94
C LEU A 160 11.35 -4.78 -9.89
N ALA A 161 10.09 -4.37 -9.86
CA ALA A 161 8.98 -5.32 -9.83
C ALA A 161 8.98 -6.23 -11.06
N ALA A 162 9.19 -5.64 -12.25
CA ALA A 162 9.29 -6.37 -13.51
C ALA A 162 10.53 -7.29 -13.56
N GLU A 163 11.68 -6.80 -13.11
CA GLU A 163 12.94 -7.58 -13.09
C GLU A 163 12.92 -8.74 -12.10
N SER A 164 12.25 -8.56 -10.95
CA SER A 164 12.09 -9.58 -9.91
C SER A 164 10.88 -10.50 -10.13
N ASP A 165 10.12 -10.33 -11.22
CA ASP A 165 8.89 -11.08 -11.53
C ASP A 165 7.89 -11.06 -10.36
N VAL A 166 7.73 -9.89 -9.72
CA VAL A 166 6.74 -9.68 -8.65
C VAL A 166 5.64 -8.72 -9.12
N PRO A 167 4.38 -8.90 -8.67
CA PRO A 167 3.31 -7.99 -9.06
C PRO A 167 3.58 -6.54 -8.67
N CYS A 168 3.14 -5.60 -9.51
CA CYS A 168 3.25 -4.16 -9.27
C CYS A 168 1.91 -3.45 -9.36
N ILE A 169 1.52 -2.73 -8.31
CA ILE A 169 0.43 -1.74 -8.35
C ILE A 169 1.06 -0.36 -8.65
N ASP A 170 1.21 -0.05 -9.93
CA ASP A 170 1.84 1.20 -10.38
C ASP A 170 0.86 2.39 -10.31
N GLN A 171 0.64 2.85 -9.08
CA GLN A 171 -0.17 4.04 -8.80
C GLN A 171 0.44 5.31 -9.43
N HIS A 172 1.75 5.34 -9.66
CA HIS A 172 2.39 6.51 -10.24
C HIS A 172 1.99 6.63 -11.70
N ALA A 173 2.09 5.53 -12.47
CA ALA A 173 1.64 5.49 -13.86
C ALA A 173 0.15 5.83 -14.01
N MET A 174 -0.69 5.47 -13.02
CA MET A 174 -2.12 5.78 -13.04
C MET A 174 -2.44 7.26 -12.73
N PHE A 175 -1.72 7.88 -11.79
CA PHE A 175 -2.03 9.25 -11.30
C PHE A 175 -1.23 10.34 -12.01
N HIS A 176 0.02 10.05 -12.41
CA HIS A 176 0.95 11.03 -12.95
C HIS A 176 0.48 11.70 -14.25
N PRO A 177 -0.12 10.99 -15.23
CA PRO A 177 -0.66 11.64 -16.42
C PRO A 177 -1.72 12.69 -16.12
N TRP A 178 -2.60 12.43 -15.15
CA TRP A 178 -3.61 13.39 -14.72
C TRP A 178 -2.98 14.62 -14.05
N TYR A 179 -2.00 14.43 -13.16
CA TYR A 179 -1.26 15.56 -12.57
C TYR A 179 -0.58 16.44 -13.63
N LEU A 180 0.06 15.83 -14.65
CA LEU A 180 0.73 16.60 -15.71
C LEU A 180 -0.26 17.36 -16.59
N ALA A 181 -1.45 16.80 -16.84
CA ALA A 181 -2.44 17.40 -17.72
C ALA A 181 -3.26 18.51 -17.03
N GLU A 182 -3.74 18.25 -15.81
CA GLU A 182 -4.63 19.14 -15.06
C GLU A 182 -4.20 19.22 -13.58
N PRO A 183 -3.10 19.91 -13.27
CA PRO A 183 -2.53 19.92 -11.92
C PRO A 183 -3.48 20.55 -10.88
N ASP A 184 -4.30 21.52 -11.27
CA ASP A 184 -5.29 22.14 -10.39
C ASP A 184 -6.45 21.21 -10.05
N GLU A 185 -6.95 20.42 -11.01
CA GLU A 185 -7.95 19.39 -10.73
C GLU A 185 -7.35 18.26 -9.88
N TYR A 186 -6.10 17.87 -10.16
CA TYR A 186 -5.39 16.84 -9.40
C TYR A 186 -5.24 17.22 -7.92
N ARG A 187 -5.00 18.49 -7.61
CA ARG A 187 -4.89 18.98 -6.23
C ARG A 187 -6.16 18.75 -5.40
N GLU A 188 -7.33 18.57 -6.00
CA GLU A 188 -8.58 18.30 -5.27
C GLU A 188 -8.53 16.98 -4.48
N ILE A 189 -7.68 16.03 -4.86
CA ILE A 189 -7.48 14.77 -4.12
C ILE A 189 -6.27 14.79 -3.19
N MET A 190 -5.53 15.89 -3.19
CA MET A 190 -4.35 16.12 -2.36
C MET A 190 -4.74 16.94 -1.13
N ARG A 191 -4.11 16.64 0.01
CA ARG A 191 -4.17 17.46 1.23
C ARG A 191 -3.05 18.49 1.23
N ASP A 192 -1.88 18.07 0.78
CA ASP A 192 -0.67 18.85 0.63
C ASP A 192 0.16 18.26 -0.53
N ALA A 193 1.35 18.79 -0.79
CA ALA A 193 2.15 18.40 -1.94
C ALA A 193 2.54 16.90 -2.00
N LEU A 194 2.48 16.19 -0.88
CA LEU A 194 2.93 14.80 -0.76
C LEU A 194 1.84 13.83 -0.30
N HIS A 195 0.76 14.31 0.29
CA HIS A 195 -0.25 13.47 0.94
C HIS A 195 -1.61 13.62 0.29
N LEU A 196 -2.23 12.48 -0.04
CA LEU A 196 -3.64 12.43 -0.42
C LEU A 196 -4.54 12.87 0.74
N ASN A 197 -5.66 13.50 0.41
CA ASN A 197 -6.78 13.70 1.33
C ASN A 197 -7.65 12.42 1.41
N PRO A 198 -8.72 12.37 2.22
CA PRO A 198 -9.56 11.17 2.33
C PRO A 198 -10.14 10.68 1.00
N LEU A 199 -10.51 11.58 0.08
CA LEU A 199 -10.99 11.21 -1.25
C LEU A 199 -9.88 10.57 -2.10
N GLY A 200 -8.70 11.18 -2.13
CA GLY A 200 -7.55 10.62 -2.84
C GLY A 200 -7.16 9.23 -2.33
N ASN A 201 -7.13 9.05 -1.01
CA ASN A 201 -6.84 7.74 -0.42
C ASN A 201 -7.91 6.70 -0.78
N ALA A 202 -9.19 7.09 -0.82
CA ALA A 202 -10.27 6.22 -1.26
C ALA A 202 -10.08 5.76 -2.71
N VAL A 203 -9.65 6.65 -3.61
CA VAL A 203 -9.37 6.35 -5.01
C VAL A 203 -8.19 5.39 -5.15
N MET A 204 -7.05 5.71 -4.51
CA MET A 204 -5.86 4.84 -4.49
C MET A 204 -6.20 3.45 -3.94
N GLY A 205 -6.99 3.43 -2.86
CA GLY A 205 -7.54 2.24 -2.25
C GLY A 205 -8.36 1.40 -3.22
N THR A 206 -9.38 2.00 -3.85
CA THR A 206 -10.23 1.35 -4.85
C THR A 206 -9.41 0.72 -5.98
N LEU A 207 -8.41 1.43 -6.50
CA LEU A 207 -7.51 0.92 -7.55
C LEU A 207 -6.68 -0.27 -7.07
N CYS A 208 -6.19 -0.22 -5.83
CA CYS A 208 -5.47 -1.33 -5.20
C CYS A 208 -6.36 -2.58 -5.09
N VAL A 209 -7.60 -2.46 -4.60
CA VAL A 209 -8.53 -3.60 -4.51
C VAL A 209 -8.84 -4.18 -5.89
N ARG A 210 -9.08 -3.32 -6.88
CA ARG A 210 -9.33 -3.73 -8.27
C ARG A 210 -8.14 -4.46 -8.89
N HIS A 211 -6.90 -4.09 -8.54
CA HIS A 211 -5.70 -4.80 -9.00
C HIS A 211 -5.70 -6.27 -8.57
N PHE A 212 -6.27 -6.57 -7.40
CA PHE A 212 -6.46 -7.95 -6.93
C PHE A 212 -7.72 -8.63 -7.53
N GLY A 213 -8.41 -8.00 -8.48
CA GLY A 213 -9.65 -8.51 -9.08
C GLY A 213 -10.84 -8.50 -8.13
N LEU A 214 -10.75 -7.71 -7.05
CA LEU A 214 -11.77 -7.65 -6.01
C LEU A 214 -12.83 -6.57 -6.33
N PRO A 215 -14.06 -6.72 -5.82
CA PRO A 215 -15.09 -5.71 -6.00
C PRO A 215 -14.70 -4.41 -5.31
N ASP A 216 -15.32 -3.32 -5.78
CA ASP A 216 -15.11 -2.01 -5.17
C ASP A 216 -15.41 -2.02 -3.66
N PRO A 217 -14.61 -1.28 -2.88
CA PRO A 217 -14.82 -1.15 -1.46
C PRO A 217 -16.17 -0.43 -1.19
N GLU A 218 -16.96 -0.88 -0.21
CA GLU A 218 -18.05 -0.07 0.36
C GLU A 218 -17.45 1.14 1.07
N LEU A 219 -17.83 2.32 0.60
CA LEU A 219 -17.36 3.59 1.15
C LEU A 219 -18.50 4.27 1.92
N PRO A 220 -18.19 5.13 2.91
CA PRO A 220 -19.13 6.11 3.42
C PRO A 220 -19.80 6.85 2.27
N ALA A 221 -21.09 7.12 2.39
CA ALA A 221 -21.93 7.62 1.29
C ALA A 221 -21.31 8.80 0.52
N VAL A 222 -20.73 9.77 1.22
CA VAL A 222 -20.06 10.94 0.62
C VAL A 222 -18.95 10.53 -0.34
N LEU A 223 -18.17 9.50 0.01
CA LEU A 223 -17.05 9.05 -0.79
C LEU A 223 -17.46 7.99 -1.82
N ALA A 224 -18.50 7.20 -1.55
CA ALA A 224 -19.12 6.32 -2.54
C ALA A 224 -19.65 7.10 -3.76
N GLU A 225 -20.16 8.31 -3.55
CA GLU A 225 -20.61 9.20 -4.64
C GLU A 225 -19.43 9.85 -5.39
N ALA A 226 -18.40 10.30 -4.67
CA ALA A 226 -17.31 11.08 -5.24
C ALA A 226 -16.23 10.23 -5.96
N VAL A 227 -15.93 9.02 -5.47
CA VAL A 227 -14.85 8.17 -6.01
C VAL A 227 -15.05 7.82 -7.50
N PRO A 228 -16.23 7.38 -7.96
CA PRO A 228 -16.46 7.12 -9.39
C PRO A 228 -16.15 8.32 -10.28
N ALA A 229 -16.56 9.53 -9.87
CA ALA A 229 -16.30 10.75 -10.63
C ALA A 229 -14.81 11.08 -10.73
N VAL A 230 -14.02 10.81 -9.68
CA VAL A 230 -12.56 10.96 -9.75
C VAL A 230 -11.94 9.92 -10.67
N LEU A 231 -12.35 8.64 -10.57
CA LEU A 231 -11.85 7.57 -11.42
C LEU A 231 -12.12 7.84 -12.90
N ASP A 232 -13.32 8.32 -13.23
CA ASP A 232 -13.70 8.72 -14.60
C ASP A 232 -12.84 9.88 -15.10
N ARG A 233 -12.56 10.87 -14.23
CA ARG A 233 -11.66 11.99 -14.59
C ARG A 233 -10.25 11.50 -14.88
N MET A 234 -9.70 10.63 -14.02
CA MET A 234 -8.36 10.07 -14.16
C MET A 234 -8.23 9.23 -15.45
N ALA A 235 -9.26 8.46 -15.80
CA ALA A 235 -9.29 7.65 -17.01
C ALA A 235 -9.23 8.45 -18.33
N ARG A 236 -9.49 9.77 -18.29
CA ARG A 236 -9.31 10.64 -19.48
C ARG A 236 -7.85 10.83 -19.88
N TYR A 237 -6.92 10.50 -18.98
CA TYR A 237 -5.48 10.73 -19.13
C TYR A 237 -4.65 9.44 -19.13
N ALA A 238 -5.30 8.28 -18.98
CA ALA A 238 -4.68 6.96 -18.92
C ALA A 238 -4.42 6.35 -20.31
#